data_AF-A0A8H2VL09-F1
#
_entry.id   AF-A0A8H2VL09-F1
#
_cell.length_a   1.000
_cell.length_b   1.000
_cell.length_c   1.000
_cell.angle_alpha   90.00
_cell.angle_beta   90.00
_cell.angle_gamma   90.00
#
_symmetry.space_group_name_H-M   'P 1'
#
loop_
_entity.id
_entity.type
_entity.pdbx_description
1 polymer ?
#
loop_
_entity_poly.entity_id
_entity_poly.type
_entity_poly.pdbx_seq_one_letter_code
_entity_poly.pdbx_strand_id
1 'polypeptide(L)'
;MGKVLLIVGLIVFTFITMIGGNRLHDRFGFRFWSDPGAFAEFYKTGSLGRFLGFLNCLIQASFTIAGPDYVSMAAGEAQNPRVVMPKAFNGVFYRLSAFFVLGSLAVGILVPYDDQELKDAFTNGLPGAAASPYVVAMNRLRIRILPDIVNAMVLGAAFSAGNSYVYCASRSLFGLALEGKAPKFLTKCTKQGVPIYCVGVTLAIALLSFLQVSNNAAVVLQWFVNLVTASQLINFSVMAYTFICWKRACDVQGLDRDTLPHKSFWQPFSAYYALTGCFVMAFVGGYPVFLPGSWDIPTFLFSYAMIGVFPIIFIGWKVVKKTKWLKPHEVILRTQEVEEIEEYTRNYLERPPKTRWHGYVDKIFD
;
A
#
# COMPACT_ATOMS: atom_id res chain seq x y z
N MET A 1 17.19 -0.92 0.96
CA MET A 1 18.27 -1.08 -0.05
C MET A 1 17.91 -2.11 -1.12
N GLY A 2 17.79 -3.40 -0.80
CA GLY A 2 17.53 -4.46 -1.81
C GLY A 2 16.32 -4.22 -2.73
N LYS A 3 15.17 -3.78 -2.18
CA LYS A 3 13.96 -3.47 -2.98
C LYS A 3 14.19 -2.36 -4.01
N VAL A 4 14.94 -1.33 -3.64
CA VAL A 4 15.24 -0.19 -4.53
C VAL A 4 16.21 -0.62 -5.62
N LEU A 5 17.25 -1.39 -5.28
CA LEU A 5 18.20 -1.94 -6.25
C LEU A 5 17.50 -2.85 -7.26
N LEU A 6 16.55 -3.69 -6.81
CA LEU A 6 15.74 -4.53 -7.70
C LEU A 6 14.95 -3.67 -8.69
N ILE A 7 14.18 -2.67 -8.23
CA ILE A 7 13.36 -1.83 -9.10
C ILE A 7 14.23 -1.04 -10.09
N VAL A 8 15.31 -0.42 -9.61
CA VAL A 8 16.25 0.32 -10.48
C VAL A 8 16.89 -0.61 -11.50
N GLY A 9 17.31 -1.82 -11.08
CA GLY A 9 17.87 -2.82 -11.98
C GLY A 9 16.87 -3.28 -13.05
N LEU A 10 15.60 -3.46 -12.69
CA LEU A 10 14.53 -3.82 -13.64
C LEU A 10 14.24 -2.68 -14.63
N ILE A 11 14.24 -1.42 -14.18
CA ILE A 11 14.06 -0.26 -15.07
C ILE A 11 15.23 -0.14 -16.06
N VAL A 12 16.47 -0.28 -15.57
CA VAL A 12 17.67 -0.27 -16.42
C VAL A 12 17.66 -1.44 -17.41
N PHE A 13 17.25 -2.63 -16.97
CA PHE A 13 17.06 -3.80 -17.83
C PHE A 13 16.07 -3.51 -18.96
N THR A 14 14.91 -2.92 -18.65
CA THR A 14 13.94 -2.55 -19.68
C THR A 14 14.53 -1.56 -20.67
N PHE A 15 15.22 -0.52 -20.21
CA PHE A 15 15.83 0.47 -21.09
C PHE A 15 16.86 -0.14 -22.05
N ILE A 16 17.75 -1.00 -21.54
CA ILE A 16 18.78 -1.67 -22.35
C ILE A 16 18.15 -2.59 -23.40
N THR A 17 17.17 -3.40 -22.98
CA THR A 17 16.51 -4.36 -23.88
C THR A 17 15.64 -3.67 -24.93
N MET A 18 15.00 -2.55 -24.58
CA MET A 18 14.20 -1.71 -25.48
C MET A 18 15.02 -1.15 -26.66
N ILE A 19 16.27 -0.76 -26.42
CA ILE A 19 17.17 -0.18 -27.44
C ILE A 19 17.89 -1.27 -28.26
N GLY A 20 17.58 -2.55 -28.02
CA GLY A 20 18.16 -3.69 -28.75
C GLY A 20 19.41 -4.26 -28.11
N GLY A 21 19.69 -3.94 -26.84
CA GLY A 21 20.70 -4.61 -26.01
C GLY A 21 20.27 -6.00 -25.56
N ASN A 22 19.55 -6.74 -26.41
CA ASN A 22 19.08 -8.10 -26.16
C ASN A 22 19.78 -9.09 -27.11
N ARG A 23 19.75 -10.39 -26.78
CA ARG A 23 20.38 -11.44 -27.60
C ARG A 23 19.75 -11.61 -28.99
N LEU A 24 18.53 -11.12 -29.15
CA LEU A 24 17.77 -11.15 -30.40
C LEU A 24 18.08 -9.94 -31.29
N HIS A 25 18.87 -8.97 -30.80
CA HIS A 25 19.13 -7.68 -31.41
C HIS A 25 17.88 -6.92 -31.90
N ASP A 26 16.70 -7.21 -31.33
CA ASP A 26 15.44 -6.57 -31.70
C ASP A 26 15.20 -5.31 -30.89
N ARG A 27 14.93 -4.21 -31.59
CA ARG A 27 14.55 -2.91 -31.03
C ARG A 27 13.04 -2.82 -31.00
N PHE A 28 12.43 -3.33 -29.93
CA PHE A 28 10.98 -3.31 -29.81
C PHE A 28 10.43 -1.96 -29.35
N GLY A 29 11.20 -1.09 -28.67
CA GLY A 29 10.72 0.26 -28.36
C GLY A 29 9.35 0.26 -27.67
N PHE A 30 8.41 1.08 -28.16
CA PHE A 30 7.00 1.10 -27.73
C PHE A 30 6.08 0.24 -28.62
N ARG A 31 6.59 -0.82 -29.25
CA ARG A 31 5.83 -1.65 -30.20
C ARG A 31 4.53 -2.20 -29.56
N PHE A 32 4.61 -2.75 -28.35
CA PHE A 32 3.44 -3.31 -27.65
C PHE A 32 2.40 -2.26 -27.21
N TRP A 33 2.80 -1.00 -27.08
CA TRP A 33 1.88 0.11 -26.83
C TRP A 33 1.08 0.51 -28.08
N SER A 34 1.60 0.20 -29.26
CA SER A 34 0.95 0.47 -30.55
C SER A 34 0.12 -0.72 -31.02
N ASP A 35 0.66 -1.93 -30.88
CA ASP A 35 0.03 -3.20 -31.28
C ASP A 35 0.40 -4.28 -30.26
N PRO A 36 -0.55 -4.81 -29.45
CA PRO A 36 -2.02 -4.73 -29.54
C PRO A 36 -2.66 -3.44 -28.98
N GLY A 37 -1.87 -2.55 -28.37
CA GLY A 37 -2.35 -1.26 -27.83
C GLY A 37 -2.32 -1.18 -26.30
N ALA A 38 -2.42 0.03 -25.76
CA ALA A 38 -2.32 0.28 -24.31
C ALA A 38 -3.59 -0.05 -23.50
N PHE A 39 -4.77 -0.08 -24.13
CA PHE A 39 -6.05 -0.30 -23.47
C PHE A 39 -6.68 -1.61 -23.92
N ALA A 40 -6.66 -2.61 -23.04
CA ALA A 40 -7.29 -3.90 -23.29
C ALA A 40 -8.82 -3.82 -23.12
N GLU A 41 -9.55 -4.53 -23.97
CA GLU A 41 -10.98 -4.76 -23.81
C GLU A 41 -11.22 -5.84 -22.75
N PHE A 42 -12.05 -5.52 -21.74
CA PHE A 42 -12.32 -6.41 -20.61
C PHE A 42 -13.83 -6.61 -20.43
N TYR A 43 -14.26 -7.87 -20.30
CA TYR A 43 -15.66 -8.36 -20.22
C TYR A 43 -16.61 -8.05 -21.38
N LYS A 44 -16.47 -6.90 -22.04
CA LYS A 44 -17.24 -6.50 -23.21
C LYS A 44 -16.29 -6.00 -24.30
N THR A 45 -16.76 -5.97 -25.54
CA THR A 45 -16.01 -5.41 -26.66
C THR A 45 -16.27 -3.91 -26.82
N GLY A 46 -15.32 -3.22 -27.46
CA GLY A 46 -15.42 -1.78 -27.77
C GLY A 46 -15.08 -0.84 -26.61
N SER A 47 -15.56 0.41 -26.67
CA SER A 47 -15.21 1.48 -25.72
C SER A 47 -15.58 1.16 -24.28
N LEU A 48 -16.72 0.51 -24.07
CA LEU A 48 -17.18 0.05 -22.76
C LEU A 48 -16.21 -1.00 -22.19
N GLY A 49 -15.76 -1.95 -23.02
CA GLY A 49 -14.75 -2.94 -22.65
C GLY A 49 -13.45 -2.33 -22.17
N ARG A 50 -12.95 -1.31 -22.87
CA ARG A 50 -11.72 -0.58 -22.50
C ARG A 50 -11.88 0.18 -21.18
N PHE A 51 -13.05 0.78 -20.96
CA PHE A 51 -13.36 1.44 -19.69
C PHE A 51 -13.40 0.44 -18.51
N LEU A 52 -13.99 -0.74 -18.69
CA LEU A 52 -14.00 -1.79 -17.66
C LEU A 52 -12.58 -2.31 -17.37
N GLY A 53 -11.75 -2.44 -18.41
CA GLY A 53 -10.33 -2.78 -18.27
C GLY A 53 -9.58 -1.74 -17.43
N PHE A 54 -9.74 -0.46 -17.79
CA PHE A 54 -9.18 0.65 -17.01
C PHE A 54 -9.68 0.64 -15.56
N LEU A 55 -10.98 0.43 -15.33
CA LEU A 55 -11.55 0.39 -13.99
C LEU A 55 -10.98 -0.75 -13.15
N ASN A 56 -10.80 -1.93 -13.74
CA ASN A 56 -10.17 -3.06 -13.06
C ASN A 56 -8.69 -2.77 -12.72
N CYS A 57 -7.94 -2.19 -13.65
CA CYS A 57 -6.57 -1.72 -13.39
C CYS A 57 -6.52 -0.68 -12.28
N LEU A 58 -7.50 0.24 -12.19
CA LEU A 58 -7.58 1.26 -11.14
C LEU A 58 -7.84 0.64 -9.76
N ILE A 59 -8.70 -0.39 -9.68
CA ILE A 59 -8.95 -1.14 -8.43
C ILE A 59 -7.66 -1.83 -7.96
N GLN A 60 -6.97 -2.53 -8.87
CA GLN A 60 -5.70 -3.19 -8.57
C GLN A 60 -4.59 -2.19 -8.23
N ALA A 61 -4.54 -1.03 -8.90
CA ALA A 61 -3.62 0.04 -8.55
C ALA A 61 -3.89 0.58 -7.13
N SER A 62 -5.17 0.67 -6.73
CA SER A 62 -5.54 1.12 -5.38
C SER A 62 -4.99 0.20 -4.28
N PHE A 63 -4.91 -1.12 -4.53
CA PHE A 63 -4.24 -2.06 -3.63
C PHE A 63 -2.74 -1.76 -3.48
N THR A 64 -2.07 -1.40 -4.57
CA THR A 64 -0.61 -1.16 -4.57
C THR A 64 -0.20 0.11 -3.84
N ILE A 65 -1.12 1.09 -3.72
CA ILE A 65 -0.88 2.35 -3.03
C ILE A 65 -1.17 2.14 -1.53
N ALA A 66 -0.23 1.49 -0.85
CA ALA A 66 -0.15 1.36 0.60
C ALA A 66 1.24 1.79 1.07
N GLY A 67 1.39 2.27 2.31
CA GLY A 67 2.72 2.66 2.81
C GLY A 67 2.80 3.96 3.59
N PRO A 68 2.19 5.08 3.14
CA PRO A 68 2.30 6.35 3.84
C PRO A 68 1.80 6.28 5.28
N ASP A 69 0.76 5.50 5.53
CA ASP A 69 0.22 5.19 6.85
C ASP A 69 1.25 4.53 7.78
N TYR A 70 2.09 3.62 7.27
CA TYR A 70 3.15 2.99 8.08
C TYR A 70 4.23 3.97 8.50
N VAL A 71 4.52 4.97 7.67
CA VAL A 71 5.46 6.05 8.04
C VAL A 71 4.91 6.79 9.25
N SER A 72 3.61 7.08 9.31
CA SER A 72 3.00 7.72 10.49
C SER A 72 3.11 6.87 11.77
N MET A 73 3.02 5.54 11.67
CA MET A 73 3.16 4.65 12.82
C MET A 73 4.58 4.66 13.40
N ALA A 74 5.60 4.78 12.54
CA ALA A 74 6.99 4.90 12.96
C ALA A 74 7.30 6.28 13.57
N ALA A 75 6.43 7.28 13.40
CA ALA A 75 6.65 8.64 13.91
C ALA A 75 6.82 8.69 15.43
N GLY A 76 6.10 7.82 16.16
CA GLY A 76 6.20 7.74 17.62
C GLY A 76 7.53 7.17 18.12
N GLU A 77 8.30 6.50 17.25
CA GLU A 77 9.62 5.93 17.57
C GLU A 77 10.76 6.70 16.88
N ALA A 78 10.45 7.72 16.07
CA ALA A 78 11.42 8.49 15.31
C ALA A 78 12.11 9.56 16.17
N GLN A 79 13.42 9.75 15.93
CA GLN A 79 14.15 10.86 16.53
C GLN A 79 13.81 12.17 15.81
N ASN A 80 13.56 13.22 16.58
CA ASN A 80 13.15 14.54 16.08
C ASN A 80 12.05 14.47 14.98
N PRO A 81 10.85 13.96 15.31
CA PRO A 81 9.82 13.67 14.33
C PRO A 81 9.33 14.93 13.59
N ARG A 82 9.42 16.11 14.19
CA ARG A 82 8.97 17.37 13.57
C ARG A 82 9.77 17.72 12.30
N VAL A 83 11.05 17.33 12.23
CA VAL A 83 11.92 17.58 11.08
C VAL A 83 12.01 16.37 10.15
N VAL A 84 12.14 15.16 10.73
CA VAL A 84 12.38 13.94 9.96
C VAL A 84 11.11 13.46 9.24
N MET A 85 9.94 13.58 9.88
CA MET A 85 8.70 13.03 9.32
C MET A 85 8.29 13.71 8.01
N PRO A 86 8.25 15.06 7.89
CA PRO A 86 7.88 15.70 6.63
C PRO A 86 8.79 15.29 5.45
N LYS A 87 10.11 15.19 5.69
CA LYS A 87 11.07 14.71 4.69
C LYS A 87 10.78 13.25 4.29
N ALA A 88 10.60 12.38 5.27
CA ALA A 88 10.31 10.96 5.04
C ALA A 88 9.01 10.76 4.25
N PHE A 89 7.95 11.51 4.57
CA PHE A 89 6.68 11.47 3.84
C PHE A 89 6.83 11.88 2.38
N ASN A 90 7.48 13.03 2.13
CA ASN A 90 7.70 13.52 0.77
C ASN A 90 8.57 12.55 -0.03
N GLY A 91 9.68 12.08 0.55
CA GLY A 91 10.56 11.10 -0.09
C GLY A 91 9.83 9.79 -0.43
N VAL A 92 8.99 9.28 0.47
CA VAL A 92 8.19 8.07 0.21
C VAL A 92 7.18 8.31 -0.91
N PHE A 93 6.47 9.43 -0.91
CA PHE A 93 5.50 9.76 -1.95
C PHE A 93 6.15 9.83 -3.33
N TYR A 94 7.16 10.69 -3.52
CA TYR A 94 7.83 10.83 -4.81
C TYR A 94 8.46 9.52 -5.29
N ARG A 95 9.08 8.77 -4.38
CA ARG A 95 9.71 7.50 -4.69
C ARG A 95 8.71 6.43 -5.11
N LEU A 96 7.61 6.26 -4.37
CA LEU A 96 6.57 5.29 -4.74
C LEU A 96 5.90 5.66 -6.05
N SER A 97 5.56 6.93 -6.25
CA SER A 97 4.99 7.42 -7.51
C SER A 97 5.93 7.18 -8.69
N ALA A 98 7.22 7.52 -8.56
CA ALA A 98 8.20 7.30 -9.62
C ALA A 98 8.36 5.80 -9.93
N PHE A 99 8.48 4.94 -8.92
CA PHE A 99 8.65 3.50 -9.13
C PHE A 99 7.42 2.81 -9.70
N PHE A 100 6.20 3.24 -9.32
CA PHE A 100 4.98 2.67 -9.87
C PHE A 100 4.71 3.13 -11.30
N VAL A 101 4.92 4.42 -11.60
CA VAL A 101 4.72 4.94 -12.96
C VAL A 101 5.79 4.39 -13.90
N LEU A 102 7.08 4.46 -13.53
CA LEU A 102 8.16 3.93 -14.36
C LEU A 102 8.12 2.41 -14.44
N GLY A 103 7.75 1.72 -13.35
CA GLY A 103 7.65 0.27 -13.32
C GLY A 103 6.50 -0.26 -14.16
N SER A 104 5.32 0.36 -14.11
CA SER A 104 4.19 -0.01 -14.98
C SER A 104 4.46 0.27 -16.44
N LEU A 105 5.09 1.43 -16.75
CA LEU A 105 5.56 1.75 -18.10
C LEU A 105 6.56 0.71 -18.60
N ALA A 106 7.55 0.36 -17.78
CA ALA A 106 8.58 -0.61 -18.12
C ALA A 106 8.00 -2.00 -18.40
N VAL A 107 7.02 -2.45 -17.60
CA VAL A 107 6.32 -3.72 -17.86
C VAL A 107 5.55 -3.67 -19.18
N GLY A 108 4.79 -2.59 -19.44
CA GLY A 108 4.03 -2.45 -20.68
C GLY A 108 4.91 -2.36 -21.94
N ILE A 109 6.16 -1.93 -21.80
CA ILE A 109 7.17 -1.94 -22.88
C ILE A 109 7.72 -3.36 -23.12
N LEU A 110 7.86 -4.17 -22.07
CA LEU A 110 8.51 -5.48 -22.15
C LEU A 110 7.62 -6.59 -22.72
N VAL A 111 6.34 -6.60 -22.34
CA VAL A 111 5.42 -7.70 -22.65
C VAL A 111 4.07 -7.12 -23.07
N PRO A 112 3.46 -7.61 -24.17
CA PRO A 112 2.11 -7.20 -24.55
C PRO A 112 1.07 -7.75 -23.56
N TYR A 113 -0.07 -7.07 -23.42
CA TYR A 113 -1.08 -7.50 -22.43
C TYR A 113 -1.76 -8.82 -22.79
N ASP A 114 -1.72 -9.23 -24.07
CA ASP A 114 -2.41 -10.39 -24.61
C ASP A 114 -1.54 -11.67 -24.64
N ASP A 115 -0.36 -11.59 -24.02
CA ASP A 115 0.65 -12.63 -24.02
C ASP A 115 0.15 -13.98 -23.47
N GLN A 116 0.37 -15.06 -24.24
CA GLN A 116 -0.08 -16.40 -23.85
C GLN A 116 0.68 -16.94 -22.65
N GLU A 117 1.99 -16.70 -22.55
CA GLU A 117 2.80 -17.17 -21.40
C GLU A 117 2.34 -16.50 -20.10
N LEU A 118 1.94 -15.23 -20.17
CA LEU A 118 1.38 -14.51 -19.04
C LEU A 118 0.00 -15.06 -18.65
N LYS A 119 -0.89 -15.28 -19.63
CA LYS A 119 -2.24 -15.83 -19.41
C LYS A 119 -2.17 -17.24 -18.81
N ASP A 120 -1.32 -18.10 -19.38
CA ASP A 120 -1.12 -19.47 -18.92
C ASP A 120 -0.54 -19.51 -17.52
N ALA A 121 0.33 -18.56 -17.15
CA ALA A 121 0.86 -18.47 -15.79
C ALA A 121 -0.25 -18.17 -14.76
N PHE A 122 -1.21 -17.32 -15.09
CA PHE A 122 -2.38 -17.04 -14.24
C PHE A 122 -3.36 -18.22 -14.20
N THR A 123 -3.63 -18.87 -15.33
CA THR A 123 -4.59 -19.97 -15.42
C THR A 123 -4.08 -21.26 -14.77
N ASN A 124 -2.80 -21.60 -14.97
CA ASN A 124 -2.20 -22.84 -14.45
C ASN A 124 -1.67 -22.72 -13.01
N GLY A 125 -1.81 -21.55 -12.38
CA GLY A 125 -1.39 -21.35 -10.98
C GLY A 125 0.11 -21.54 -10.76
N LEU A 126 0.94 -21.12 -11.72
CA LEU A 126 2.38 -21.22 -11.58
C LEU A 126 2.86 -20.40 -10.37
N PRO A 127 3.94 -20.81 -9.67
CA PRO A 127 4.43 -20.12 -8.48
C PRO A 127 4.63 -18.62 -8.76
N GLY A 128 4.11 -17.76 -7.88
CA GLY A 128 3.87 -16.32 -8.14
C GLY A 128 5.07 -15.45 -8.54
N ALA A 129 6.29 -15.97 -8.58
CA ALA A 129 7.46 -15.29 -9.14
C ALA A 129 7.69 -15.62 -10.64
N ALA A 130 7.32 -16.83 -11.09
CA ALA A 130 7.41 -17.27 -12.48
C ALA A 130 6.39 -16.57 -13.40
N ALA A 131 5.31 -16.04 -12.84
CA ALA A 131 4.30 -15.24 -13.55
C ALA A 131 4.65 -13.74 -13.67
N SER A 132 5.83 -13.33 -13.19
CA SER A 132 6.25 -11.92 -13.27
C SER A 132 6.49 -11.51 -14.73
N PRO A 133 5.92 -10.40 -15.22
CA PRO A 133 6.15 -9.92 -16.59
C PRO A 133 7.64 -9.72 -16.91
N TYR A 134 8.45 -9.33 -15.91
CA TYR A 134 9.90 -9.20 -16.08
C TYR A 134 10.58 -10.55 -16.32
N VAL A 135 10.15 -11.59 -15.62
CA VAL A 135 10.70 -12.95 -15.75
C VAL A 135 10.30 -13.55 -17.10
N VAL A 136 9.04 -13.38 -17.51
CA VAL A 136 8.53 -13.76 -18.84
C VAL A 136 9.34 -13.07 -19.95
N ALA A 137 9.58 -11.76 -19.83
CA ALA A 137 10.41 -11.03 -20.78
C ALA A 137 11.85 -11.56 -20.83
N MET A 138 12.47 -11.84 -19.68
CA MET A 138 13.83 -12.39 -19.62
C MET A 138 13.94 -13.79 -20.24
N ASN A 139 12.93 -14.63 -20.03
CA ASN A 139 12.83 -15.96 -20.65
C ASN A 139 12.71 -15.86 -22.17
N ARG A 140 11.84 -14.98 -22.68
CA ARG A 140 11.68 -14.69 -24.12
C ARG A 140 12.97 -14.21 -24.76
N LEU A 141 13.70 -13.34 -24.08
CA LEU A 141 15.00 -12.83 -24.53
C LEU A 141 16.14 -13.83 -24.34
N ARG A 142 15.86 -15.06 -23.89
CA ARG A 142 16.81 -16.17 -23.66
C ARG A 142 17.97 -15.80 -22.73
N ILE A 143 17.66 -15.08 -21.65
CA ILE A 143 18.60 -14.71 -20.60
C ILE A 143 18.52 -15.73 -19.46
N ARG A 144 19.54 -16.59 -19.32
CA ARG A 144 19.50 -17.74 -18.41
C ARG A 144 19.56 -17.40 -16.92
N ILE A 145 20.38 -16.42 -16.51
CA ILE A 145 20.73 -16.22 -15.09
C ILE A 145 19.83 -15.17 -14.42
N LEU A 146 19.36 -14.19 -15.19
CA LEU A 146 18.64 -13.03 -14.65
C LEU A 146 17.26 -13.40 -14.04
N PRO A 147 16.46 -14.34 -14.61
CA PRO A 147 15.23 -14.82 -14.00
C PRO A 147 15.40 -15.31 -12.56
N ASP A 148 16.42 -16.14 -12.31
CA ASP A 148 16.65 -16.74 -10.98
C ASP A 148 17.03 -15.68 -9.94
N ILE A 149 17.86 -14.71 -10.33
CA ILE A 149 18.23 -13.58 -9.47
C ILE A 149 17.00 -12.74 -9.13
N VAL A 150 16.16 -12.42 -10.12
CA VAL A 150 14.93 -11.65 -9.91
C VAL A 150 13.97 -12.41 -9.00
N ASN A 151 13.77 -13.70 -9.24
CA ASN A 151 12.93 -14.56 -8.41
C ASN A 151 13.40 -14.55 -6.95
N ALA A 152 14.70 -14.74 -6.71
CA ALA A 152 15.28 -14.70 -5.36
C ALA A 152 15.08 -13.33 -4.68
N MET A 153 15.30 -12.24 -5.42
CA MET A 153 15.12 -10.88 -4.90
C MET A 153 13.64 -10.55 -4.60
N VAL A 154 12.71 -11.00 -5.45
CA VAL A 154 11.26 -10.82 -5.25
C VAL A 154 10.80 -11.59 -4.01
N LEU A 155 11.25 -12.83 -3.82
CA LEU A 155 10.96 -13.61 -2.60
C LEU A 155 11.51 -12.93 -1.35
N GLY A 156 12.76 -12.43 -1.39
CA GLY A 156 13.34 -11.64 -0.31
C GLY A 156 12.55 -10.35 -0.02
N ALA A 157 12.07 -9.67 -1.06
CA ALA A 157 11.24 -8.49 -0.94
C ALA A 157 9.88 -8.79 -0.31
N ALA A 158 9.24 -9.90 -0.69
CA ALA A 158 7.98 -10.38 -0.13
C ALA A 158 8.13 -10.73 1.36
N PHE A 159 9.18 -11.47 1.72
CA PHE A 159 9.48 -11.79 3.12
C PHE A 159 9.72 -10.53 3.96
N SER A 160 10.51 -9.59 3.43
CA SER A 160 10.74 -8.29 4.07
C SER A 160 9.45 -7.48 4.24
N ALA A 161 8.55 -7.48 3.25
CA ALA A 161 7.26 -6.80 3.35
C ALA A 161 6.37 -7.47 4.42
N GLY A 162 6.31 -8.80 4.45
CA GLY A 162 5.57 -9.56 5.47
C GLY A 162 5.98 -9.18 6.89
N ASN A 163 7.28 -9.09 7.17
CA ASN A 163 7.78 -8.65 8.48
C ASN A 163 7.32 -7.23 8.86
N SER A 164 7.35 -6.28 7.92
CA SER A 164 6.84 -4.93 8.16
C SER A 164 5.34 -4.91 8.45
N TYR A 165 4.54 -5.73 7.76
CA TYR A 165 3.11 -5.83 8.02
C TYR A 165 2.80 -6.46 9.39
N VAL A 166 3.54 -7.49 9.80
CA VAL A 166 3.39 -8.08 11.15
C VAL A 166 3.75 -7.06 12.23
N TYR A 167 4.82 -6.28 12.02
CA TYR A 167 5.17 -5.18 12.92
C TYR A 167 4.03 -4.15 13.01
N CYS A 168 3.50 -3.66 11.89
CA CYS A 168 2.42 -2.66 11.91
C CYS A 168 1.15 -3.21 12.57
N ALA A 169 0.70 -4.41 12.19
CA ALA A 169 -0.50 -5.02 12.74
C ALA A 169 -0.42 -5.23 14.26
N SER A 170 0.72 -5.74 14.75
CA SER A 170 0.93 -5.95 16.18
C SER A 170 0.94 -4.64 16.97
N ARG A 171 1.53 -3.56 16.43
CA ARG A 171 1.55 -2.22 17.05
C ARG A 171 0.19 -1.54 17.05
N SER A 172 -0.56 -1.64 15.95
CA SER A 172 -1.94 -1.15 15.90
C SER A 172 -2.82 -1.84 16.95
N LEU A 173 -2.72 -3.17 17.06
CA LEU A 173 -3.48 -3.93 18.04
C LEU A 173 -3.07 -3.61 19.48
N PHE A 174 -1.77 -3.40 19.72
CA PHE A 174 -1.25 -2.96 21.01
C PHE A 174 -1.75 -1.56 21.40
N GLY A 175 -1.74 -0.60 20.46
CA GLY A 175 -2.28 0.74 20.67
C GLY A 175 -3.77 0.72 21.04
N LEU A 176 -4.56 -0.10 20.33
CA LEU A 176 -5.97 -0.32 20.69
C LEU A 176 -6.13 -0.92 22.09
N ALA A 177 -5.24 -1.82 22.51
CA ALA A 177 -5.28 -2.40 23.85
C ALA A 177 -4.95 -1.38 24.95
N LEU A 178 -3.98 -0.49 24.71
CA LEU A 178 -3.63 0.59 25.64
C LEU A 178 -4.78 1.57 25.86
N GLU A 179 -5.51 1.92 24.81
CA GLU A 179 -6.70 2.78 24.88
C GLU A 179 -7.93 2.07 25.47
N GLY A 180 -7.81 0.80 25.88
CA GLY A 180 -8.93 0.00 26.37
C GLY A 180 -9.96 -0.37 25.29
N LYS A 181 -9.57 -0.26 24.01
CA LYS A 181 -10.37 -0.66 22.84
C LYS A 181 -10.24 -2.14 22.51
N ALA A 182 -9.15 -2.78 22.95
CA ALA A 182 -8.93 -4.22 22.84
C ALA A 182 -8.71 -4.87 24.23
N PRO A 183 -8.81 -6.20 24.36
CA PRO A 183 -8.61 -6.90 25.64
C PRO A 183 -7.28 -6.57 26.32
N LYS A 184 -7.31 -6.33 27.64
CA LYS A 184 -6.12 -5.90 28.42
C LYS A 184 -4.96 -6.89 28.37
N PHE A 185 -5.18 -8.19 28.14
CA PHE A 185 -4.08 -9.15 28.05
C PHE A 185 -3.12 -8.84 26.89
N LEU A 186 -3.58 -8.14 25.85
CA LEU A 186 -2.79 -7.74 24.69
C LEU A 186 -1.74 -6.67 25.00
N THR A 187 -1.82 -5.99 26.15
CA THR A 187 -0.83 -4.98 26.57
C THR A 187 0.44 -5.58 27.16
N LYS A 188 0.54 -6.91 27.28
CA LYS A 188 1.73 -7.55 27.86
C LYS A 188 2.88 -7.56 26.84
N CYS A 189 4.00 -6.94 27.23
CA CYS A 189 5.23 -6.90 26.43
C CYS A 189 6.33 -7.81 26.99
N THR A 190 7.29 -8.18 26.14
CA THR A 190 8.59 -8.75 26.56
C THR A 190 9.40 -7.72 27.35
N LYS A 191 10.49 -8.19 27.98
CA LYS A 191 11.55 -7.33 28.55
C LYS A 191 12.13 -6.32 27.54
N GLN A 192 12.03 -6.60 26.25
CA GLN A 192 12.50 -5.74 25.16
C GLN A 192 11.38 -4.84 24.57
N GLY A 193 10.19 -4.83 25.17
CA GLY A 193 9.08 -3.97 24.73
C GLY A 193 8.23 -4.53 23.58
N VAL A 194 8.39 -5.81 23.22
CA VAL A 194 7.65 -6.43 22.10
C VAL A 194 6.31 -7.00 22.59
N PRO A 195 5.15 -6.64 22.01
CA PRO A 195 3.84 -7.13 22.43
C PRO A 195 3.57 -8.56 21.93
N ILE A 196 4.01 -9.58 22.68
CA ILE A 196 4.01 -10.99 22.24
C ILE A 196 2.61 -11.47 21.83
N TYR A 197 1.58 -11.19 22.63
CA TYR A 197 0.24 -11.67 22.32
C TYR A 197 -0.33 -11.02 21.05
N CYS A 198 -0.01 -9.75 20.81
CA CYS A 198 -0.41 -9.07 19.57
C CYS A 198 0.26 -9.70 18.35
N VAL A 199 1.55 -10.05 18.46
CA VAL A 199 2.28 -10.78 17.41
C VAL A 199 1.67 -12.16 17.18
N GLY A 200 1.38 -12.91 18.26
CA GLY A 200 0.76 -14.23 18.17
C GLY A 200 -0.61 -14.22 17.48
N VAL A 201 -1.48 -13.26 17.83
CA VAL A 201 -2.79 -13.09 17.15
C VAL A 201 -2.61 -12.76 15.68
N THR A 202 -1.66 -11.88 15.34
CA THR A 202 -1.37 -11.50 13.96
C THR A 202 -0.90 -12.71 13.14
N LEU A 203 0.02 -13.52 13.70
CA LEU A 203 0.51 -14.73 13.06
C LEU A 203 -0.58 -15.81 12.94
N ALA A 204 -1.46 -15.93 13.93
CA ALA A 204 -2.59 -16.85 13.87
C ALA A 204 -3.54 -16.53 12.72
N ILE A 205 -3.81 -15.24 12.47
CA ILE A 205 -4.60 -14.80 11.30
C ILE A 205 -3.84 -15.09 9.99
N ALA A 206 -2.51 -14.94 9.98
CA ALA A 206 -1.70 -15.27 8.80
C ALA A 206 -1.74 -16.77 8.42
N LEU A 207 -2.12 -17.67 9.34
CA LEU A 207 -2.36 -19.09 9.03
C LEU A 207 -3.51 -19.30 8.04
N LEU A 208 -4.41 -18.32 7.85
CA LEU A 208 -5.43 -18.38 6.80
C LEU A 208 -4.82 -18.46 5.39
N SER A 209 -3.54 -18.09 5.22
CA SER A 209 -2.81 -18.32 3.96
C SER A 209 -2.73 -19.81 3.58
N PHE A 210 -2.83 -20.74 4.54
CA PHE A 210 -2.88 -22.18 4.25
C PHE A 210 -4.14 -22.64 3.51
N LEU A 211 -5.15 -21.78 3.32
CA LEU A 211 -6.28 -22.07 2.42
C LEU A 211 -5.82 -22.35 0.97
N GLN A 212 -4.63 -21.89 0.59
CA GLN A 212 -3.98 -22.21 -0.69
C GLN A 212 -3.57 -23.68 -0.83
N VAL A 213 -3.57 -24.47 0.25
CA VAL A 213 -3.27 -25.91 0.16
C VAL A 213 -4.47 -26.66 -0.42
N SER A 214 -5.68 -26.20 -0.11
CA SER A 214 -6.93 -26.83 -0.56
C SER A 214 -7.51 -26.21 -1.83
N ASN A 215 -7.01 -25.05 -2.26
CA ASN A 215 -7.49 -24.31 -3.43
C ASN A 215 -6.29 -23.85 -4.28
N ASN A 216 -6.53 -23.42 -5.53
CA ASN A 216 -5.47 -22.81 -6.32
C ASN A 216 -4.94 -21.54 -5.63
N ALA A 217 -3.62 -21.43 -5.48
CA ALA A 217 -2.95 -20.32 -4.80
C ALA A 217 -3.30 -18.94 -5.38
N ALA A 218 -3.50 -18.86 -6.70
CA ALA A 218 -3.90 -17.61 -7.37
C ALA A 218 -5.31 -17.15 -6.93
N VAL A 219 -6.24 -18.09 -6.76
CA VAL A 219 -7.62 -17.80 -6.33
C VAL A 219 -7.64 -17.27 -4.89
N VAL A 220 -6.93 -17.96 -3.99
CA VAL A 220 -6.84 -17.55 -2.58
C VAL A 220 -6.13 -16.20 -2.43
N LEU A 221 -5.05 -15.99 -3.18
CA LEU A 221 -4.36 -14.70 -3.23
C LEU A 221 -5.32 -13.59 -3.67
N GLN A 222 -6.10 -13.82 -4.73
CA GLN A 222 -7.07 -12.84 -5.21
C GLN A 222 -8.15 -12.51 -4.16
N TRP A 223 -8.64 -13.51 -3.41
CA TRP A 223 -9.56 -13.27 -2.29
C TRP A 223 -8.95 -12.36 -1.22
N PHE A 224 -7.70 -12.60 -0.83
CA PHE A 224 -7.00 -11.73 0.12
C PHE A 224 -6.74 -10.33 -0.44
N VAL A 225 -6.35 -10.21 -1.70
CA VAL A 225 -6.18 -8.90 -2.37
C VAL A 225 -7.48 -8.12 -2.34
N ASN A 226 -8.62 -8.73 -2.70
CA ASN A 226 -9.93 -8.06 -2.67
C ASN A 226 -10.29 -7.59 -1.26
N LEU A 227 -10.13 -8.46 -0.26
CA LEU A 227 -10.44 -8.15 1.14
C LEU A 227 -9.56 -7.03 1.70
N VAL A 228 -8.25 -7.08 1.43
CA VAL A 228 -7.29 -6.06 1.88
C VAL A 228 -7.55 -4.73 1.17
N THR A 229 -7.85 -4.75 -0.13
CA THR A 229 -8.17 -3.54 -0.90
C THR A 229 -9.39 -2.84 -0.33
N ALA A 230 -10.47 -3.57 -0.06
CA ALA A 230 -11.68 -3.01 0.54
C ALA A 230 -11.39 -2.43 1.93
N SER A 231 -10.66 -3.16 2.78
CA SER A 231 -10.25 -2.69 4.11
C SER A 231 -9.42 -1.39 4.04
N GLN A 232 -8.46 -1.33 3.12
CA GLN A 232 -7.57 -0.19 2.94
C GLN A 232 -8.32 1.05 2.46
N LEU A 233 -9.23 0.91 1.50
CA LEU A 233 -10.06 2.01 1.00
C LEU A 233 -10.96 2.58 2.11
N ILE A 234 -11.52 1.72 2.96
CA ILE A 234 -12.28 2.15 4.14
C ILE A 234 -11.37 2.90 5.12
N ASN A 235 -10.18 2.37 5.40
CA ASN A 235 -9.20 3.02 6.29
C ASN A 235 -8.85 4.43 5.78
N PHE A 236 -8.53 4.58 4.49
CA PHE A 236 -8.25 5.88 3.87
C PHE A 236 -9.44 6.83 3.91
N SER A 237 -10.66 6.32 3.74
CA SER A 237 -11.89 7.10 3.90
C SER A 237 -12.05 7.61 5.34
N VAL A 238 -11.82 6.76 6.34
CA VAL A 238 -11.90 7.14 7.76
C VAL A 238 -10.82 8.16 8.13
N MET A 239 -9.59 7.99 7.62
CA MET A 239 -8.52 8.96 7.82
C MET A 239 -8.85 10.32 7.19
N ALA A 240 -9.35 10.34 5.95
CA ALA A 240 -9.76 11.57 5.28
C ALA A 240 -10.90 12.28 6.04
N TYR A 241 -11.90 11.52 6.50
CA TYR A 241 -12.98 12.06 7.33
C TYR A 241 -12.47 12.63 8.66
N THR A 242 -11.59 11.91 9.35
CA THR A 242 -10.98 12.35 10.61
C THR A 242 -10.18 13.63 10.41
N PHE A 243 -9.42 13.73 9.32
CA PHE A 243 -8.70 14.94 8.95
C PHE A 243 -9.63 16.12 8.68
N ILE A 244 -10.76 15.92 7.98
CA ILE A 244 -11.76 16.99 7.75
C ILE A 244 -12.33 17.50 9.08
N CYS A 245 -12.65 16.60 10.00
CA CYS A 245 -13.13 16.95 11.34
C CYS A 245 -12.06 17.71 12.15
N TRP A 246 -10.81 17.25 12.12
CA TRP A 246 -9.69 17.93 12.76
C TRP A 246 -9.46 19.32 12.18
N LYS A 247 -9.49 19.47 10.84
CA LYS A 247 -9.35 20.76 10.16
C LYS A 247 -10.46 21.74 10.56
N ARG A 248 -11.70 21.26 10.68
CA ARG A 248 -12.82 22.08 11.19
C ARG A 248 -12.61 22.52 12.64
N ALA A 249 -12.04 21.67 13.49
CA ALA A 249 -11.69 22.05 14.86
C ALA A 249 -10.58 23.12 14.89
N CYS A 250 -9.54 22.99 14.06
CA CYS A 250 -8.50 24.01 13.92
C CYS A 250 -9.06 25.36 13.48
N ASP A 251 -9.94 25.38 12.47
CA ASP A 251 -10.56 26.60 11.96
C ASP A 251 -11.40 27.30 13.04
N VAL A 252 -12.16 26.54 13.84
CA VAL A 252 -13.02 27.07 14.91
C VAL A 252 -12.22 27.56 16.11
N GLN A 253 -11.11 26.91 16.45
CA GLN A 253 -10.25 27.26 17.58
C GLN A 253 -9.16 28.29 17.23
N GLY A 254 -9.09 28.73 15.97
CA GLY A 254 -8.11 29.70 15.51
C GLY A 254 -6.67 29.17 15.49
N LEU A 255 -6.47 27.84 15.38
CA LEU A 255 -5.14 27.26 15.26
C LEU A 255 -4.61 27.51 13.84
N ASP A 256 -3.65 28.44 13.74
CA ASP A 256 -3.01 28.73 12.47
C ASP A 256 -2.24 27.52 11.94
N ARG A 257 -2.52 27.15 10.69
CA ARG A 257 -1.92 25.98 10.03
C ARG A 257 -0.45 26.19 9.71
N ASP A 258 0.01 27.44 9.65
CA ASP A 258 1.41 27.75 9.37
C ASP A 258 2.31 27.50 10.60
N THR A 259 1.70 27.30 11.78
CA THR A 259 2.42 26.80 12.98
C THR A 259 2.74 25.30 12.91
N LEU A 260 2.14 24.57 11.97
CA LEU A 260 2.35 23.12 11.85
C LEU A 260 3.60 22.82 11.01
N PRO A 261 4.34 21.75 11.33
CA PRO A 261 5.58 21.40 10.61
C PRO A 261 5.39 21.07 9.14
N HIS A 262 4.17 20.69 8.75
CA HIS A 262 3.86 20.32 7.38
C HIS A 262 2.41 20.68 7.03
N LYS A 263 2.25 21.28 5.85
CA LYS A 263 0.97 21.65 5.26
C LYS A 263 0.87 21.01 3.88
N SER A 264 -0.10 20.12 3.70
CA SER A 264 -0.36 19.53 2.39
C SER A 264 -1.00 20.53 1.44
N PHE A 265 -0.62 20.42 0.17
CA PHE A 265 -1.15 21.23 -0.93
C PHE A 265 -2.64 20.92 -1.16
N TRP A 266 -3.39 21.92 -1.66
CA TRP A 266 -4.82 21.78 -2.02
C TRP A 266 -5.80 21.41 -0.90
N GLN A 267 -5.40 21.58 0.36
CA GLN A 267 -6.32 21.39 1.49
C GLN A 267 -7.34 22.53 1.57
N PRO A 268 -8.64 22.26 1.82
CA PRO A 268 -9.23 20.97 2.20
C PRO A 268 -9.77 20.13 1.03
N PHE A 269 -9.70 20.61 -0.22
CA PHE A 269 -10.28 19.93 -1.37
C PHE A 269 -9.70 18.52 -1.57
N SER A 270 -8.39 18.35 -1.37
CA SER A 270 -7.74 17.04 -1.45
C SER A 270 -8.30 16.02 -0.45
N ALA A 271 -8.67 16.44 0.76
CA ALA A 271 -9.29 15.57 1.75
C ALA A 271 -10.71 15.13 1.35
N TYR A 272 -11.50 16.04 0.77
CA TYR A 272 -12.82 15.70 0.24
C TYR A 272 -12.72 14.72 -0.94
N TYR A 273 -11.82 14.97 -1.88
CA TYR A 273 -11.56 14.08 -3.00
C TYR A 273 -11.12 12.69 -2.52
N ALA A 274 -10.20 12.61 -1.56
CA ALA A 274 -9.75 11.34 -1.00
C ALA A 274 -10.90 10.58 -0.32
N LEU A 275 -11.74 11.28 0.45
CA LEU A 275 -12.92 10.68 1.10
C LEU A 275 -13.90 10.14 0.07
N THR A 276 -14.33 10.95 -0.89
CA THR A 276 -15.33 10.53 -1.88
C THR A 276 -14.78 9.46 -2.81
N GLY A 277 -13.53 9.60 -3.26
CA GLY A 277 -12.87 8.67 -4.15
C GLY A 277 -12.69 7.30 -3.51
N CYS A 278 -12.11 7.24 -2.29
CA CYS A 278 -11.91 5.97 -1.59
C CYS A 278 -13.24 5.31 -1.21
N PHE A 279 -14.23 6.11 -0.80
CA PHE A 279 -15.55 5.60 -0.45
C PHE A 279 -16.25 4.98 -1.66
N VAL A 280 -16.31 5.69 -2.79
CA VAL A 280 -16.91 5.16 -4.03
C VAL A 280 -16.16 3.92 -4.52
N MET A 281 -14.83 3.97 -4.54
CA MET A 281 -13.99 2.84 -4.97
C MET A 281 -14.16 1.60 -4.09
N ALA A 282 -14.47 1.76 -2.79
CA ALA A 282 -14.73 0.62 -1.92
C ALA A 282 -15.94 -0.19 -2.42
N PHE A 283 -17.00 0.47 -2.89
CA PHE A 283 -18.18 -0.22 -3.45
C PHE A 283 -17.96 -0.69 -4.88
N VAL A 284 -17.21 0.08 -5.69
CA VAL A 284 -16.93 -0.29 -7.08
C VAL A 284 -15.93 -1.45 -7.15
N GLY A 285 -15.07 -1.65 -6.14
CA GLY A 285 -14.03 -2.68 -6.14
C GLY A 285 -14.51 -4.11 -6.45
N GLY A 286 -15.74 -4.46 -6.03
CA GLY A 286 -16.34 -5.76 -6.29
C GLY A 286 -17.33 -5.79 -7.46
N TYR A 287 -17.33 -4.78 -8.35
CA TYR A 287 -18.27 -4.71 -9.47
C TYR A 287 -18.26 -5.93 -10.40
N PRO A 288 -17.13 -6.66 -10.62
CA PRO A 288 -17.11 -7.80 -11.55
C PRO A 288 -18.11 -8.90 -11.21
N VAL A 289 -18.44 -9.07 -9.93
CA VAL A 289 -19.40 -10.06 -9.43
C VAL A 289 -20.83 -9.79 -9.96
N PHE A 290 -21.15 -8.54 -10.27
CA PHE A 290 -22.47 -8.15 -10.77
C PHE A 290 -22.59 -8.25 -12.30
N LEU A 291 -21.55 -8.71 -13.00
CA LEU A 291 -21.63 -8.92 -14.45
C LEU A 291 -22.42 -10.21 -14.77
N PRO A 292 -23.17 -10.23 -15.89
CA PRO A 292 -23.95 -11.40 -16.28
C PRO A 292 -23.07 -12.65 -16.42
N GLY A 293 -23.37 -13.70 -15.65
CA GLY A 293 -22.63 -14.97 -15.68
C GLY A 293 -21.34 -15.02 -14.84
N SER A 294 -21.01 -13.96 -14.07
CA SER A 294 -19.81 -13.89 -13.22
C SER A 294 -20.11 -13.92 -11.72
N TRP A 295 -21.28 -14.46 -11.34
CA TRP A 295 -21.68 -14.56 -9.93
C TRP A 295 -20.86 -15.62 -9.21
N ASP A 296 -20.01 -15.17 -8.28
CA ASP A 296 -19.18 -16.03 -7.44
C ASP A 296 -19.32 -15.61 -5.97
N ILE A 297 -19.83 -16.54 -5.15
CA ILE A 297 -20.15 -16.28 -3.73
C ILE A 297 -18.89 -15.94 -2.92
N PRO A 298 -17.77 -16.69 -3.01
CA PRO A 298 -16.52 -16.32 -2.36
C PRO A 298 -16.05 -14.92 -2.74
N THR A 299 -15.96 -14.60 -4.04
CA THR A 299 -15.50 -13.29 -4.50
C THR A 299 -16.40 -12.17 -4.00
N PHE A 300 -17.72 -12.37 -3.99
CA PHE A 300 -18.67 -11.42 -3.37
C PHE A 300 -18.35 -11.18 -1.89
N LEU A 301 -18.26 -12.26 -1.11
CA LEU A 301 -18.02 -12.18 0.33
C LEU A 301 -16.68 -11.50 0.61
N PHE A 302 -15.58 -11.91 -0.02
CA PHE A 302 -14.27 -11.32 0.24
C PHE A 302 -14.17 -9.85 -0.21
N SER A 303 -14.88 -9.46 -1.27
CA SER A 303 -14.85 -8.06 -1.76
C SER A 303 -15.70 -7.12 -0.91
N TYR A 304 -16.83 -7.59 -0.37
CA TYR A 304 -17.80 -6.74 0.35
C TYR A 304 -17.85 -6.97 1.87
N ALA A 305 -17.21 -8.02 2.40
CA ALA A 305 -17.25 -8.35 3.83
C ALA A 305 -16.80 -7.17 4.70
N MET A 306 -15.69 -6.51 4.35
CA MET A 306 -15.17 -5.40 5.16
C MET A 306 -16.09 -4.17 5.14
N ILE A 307 -16.84 -3.96 4.06
CA ILE A 307 -17.85 -2.89 3.97
C ILE A 307 -19.01 -3.15 4.93
N GLY A 308 -19.40 -4.42 5.13
CA GLY A 308 -20.43 -4.79 6.12
C GLY A 308 -19.91 -4.85 7.56
N VAL A 309 -18.70 -5.39 7.76
CA VAL A 309 -18.08 -5.54 9.08
C VAL A 309 -17.76 -4.19 9.71
N PHE A 310 -17.31 -3.21 8.93
CA PHE A 310 -16.90 -1.90 9.46
C PHE A 310 -18.05 -1.17 10.19
N PRO A 311 -19.25 -0.96 9.61
CA PRO A 311 -20.39 -0.39 10.31
C PRO A 311 -20.82 -1.19 11.53
N ILE A 312 -20.78 -2.52 11.47
CA ILE A 312 -21.14 -3.39 12.60
C ILE A 312 -20.20 -3.15 13.78
N ILE A 313 -18.89 -3.13 13.54
CA ILE A 313 -17.90 -2.85 14.58
C ILE A 313 -18.06 -1.42 15.11
N PHE A 314 -18.24 -0.45 14.21
CA PHE A 314 -18.36 0.96 14.59
C PHE A 314 -19.61 1.24 15.44
N ILE A 315 -20.78 0.78 14.98
CA ILE A 315 -22.05 0.93 15.69
C ILE A 315 -22.02 0.11 16.97
N GLY A 316 -21.53 -1.13 16.92
CA GLY A 316 -21.38 -2.00 18.09
C GLY A 316 -20.55 -1.35 19.19
N TRP A 317 -19.39 -0.79 18.83
CA TRP A 317 -18.54 -0.05 19.77
C TRP A 317 -19.28 1.15 20.37
N LYS A 318 -19.97 1.92 19.53
CA LYS A 318 -20.68 3.13 19.95
C LYS A 318 -21.87 2.83 20.86
N VAL A 319 -22.60 1.75 20.61
CA VAL A 319 -23.72 1.30 21.45
C VAL A 319 -23.21 0.78 22.81
N VAL A 320 -22.17 -0.06 22.80
CA VAL A 320 -21.60 -0.66 24.02
C VAL A 320 -20.94 0.39 24.91
N LYS A 321 -20.16 1.30 24.32
CA LYS A 321 -19.38 2.31 25.06
C LYS A 321 -20.08 3.66 25.18
N LYS A 322 -21.25 3.82 24.56
CA LYS A 322 -22.08 5.05 24.59
C LYS A 322 -21.27 6.31 24.29
N THR A 323 -20.35 6.24 23.31
CA THR A 323 -19.47 7.36 22.97
C THR A 323 -20.24 8.46 22.23
N LYS A 324 -19.90 9.72 22.53
CA LYS A 324 -20.50 10.91 21.90
C LYS A 324 -19.56 11.49 20.85
N TRP A 325 -20.12 12.08 19.79
CA TRP A 325 -19.35 12.92 18.88
C TRP A 325 -19.01 14.23 19.58
N LEU A 326 -17.72 14.56 19.64
CA LEU A 326 -17.27 15.84 20.18
C LEU A 326 -17.56 16.96 19.19
N LYS A 327 -17.99 18.12 19.68
CA LYS A 327 -18.15 19.31 18.84
C LYS A 327 -16.77 19.90 18.50
N PRO A 328 -16.60 20.61 17.38
CA PRO A 328 -15.30 21.16 16.98
C PRO A 328 -14.57 22.02 18.03
N HIS A 329 -15.30 22.72 18.91
CA HIS A 329 -14.71 23.52 19.99
C HIS A 329 -14.32 22.71 21.24
N GLU A 330 -14.84 21.48 21.39
CA GLU A 330 -14.55 20.59 22.53
C GLU A 330 -13.33 19.68 22.24
N VAL A 331 -12.85 19.67 21.00
CA VAL A 331 -11.70 18.85 20.60
C VAL A 331 -10.41 19.44 21.18
N ILE A 332 -9.66 18.65 21.94
CA ILE A 332 -8.37 19.07 22.47
C ILE A 332 -7.32 18.95 21.35
N LEU A 333 -6.87 20.08 20.81
CA LEU A 333 -5.88 20.12 19.71
C LEU A 333 -4.42 20.16 20.20
N ARG A 334 -4.16 20.77 21.35
CA ARG A 334 -2.84 20.80 22.01
C ARG A 334 -2.93 19.98 23.29
N THR A 335 -2.21 18.86 23.33
CA THR A 335 -1.99 18.07 24.55
C THR A 335 -0.62 18.38 25.13
N GLN A 336 -0.39 18.06 26.40
CA GLN A 336 0.93 18.20 27.05
C GLN A 336 2.04 17.47 26.26
N GLU A 337 1.72 16.31 25.67
CA GLU A 337 2.63 15.56 24.80
C GLU A 337 3.10 16.37 23.57
N VAL A 338 2.23 17.23 23.01
CA VAL A 338 2.60 18.09 21.87
C VAL A 338 3.63 19.13 22.30
N GLU A 339 3.49 19.69 23.50
CA GLU A 339 4.41 20.66 24.08
C GLU A 339 5.76 20.03 24.43
N GLU A 340 5.76 18.84 25.02
CA GLU A 340 6.98 18.06 25.29
C GLU A 340 7.76 17.74 24.01
N ILE A 341 7.07 17.37 22.93
CA ILE A 341 7.70 17.13 21.62
C ILE A 341 8.26 18.43 21.03
N GLU A 342 7.57 19.56 21.20
CA GLU A 342 8.04 20.87 20.74
C GLU A 342 9.28 21.35 21.51
N GLU A 343 9.33 21.09 22.82
CA GLU A 343 10.51 21.35 23.65
C GLU A 343 11.68 20.43 23.29
N TYR A 344 11.43 19.14 23.15
CA TYR A 344 12.43 18.17 22.70
C TYR A 344 13.02 18.56 21.35
N THR A 345 12.17 18.97 20.40
CA THR A 345 12.60 19.42 19.07
C THR A 345 13.46 20.68 19.15
N ARG A 346 13.08 21.67 19.97
CA ARG A 346 13.85 22.91 20.16
C ARG A 346 15.24 22.66 20.76
N ASN A 347 15.34 21.69 21.67
CA ASN A 347 16.57 21.35 22.36
C ASN A 347 17.37 20.23 21.67
N TYR A 348 16.93 19.76 20.49
CA TYR A 348 17.59 18.67 19.79
C TYR A 348 18.89 19.16 19.11
N LEU A 349 20.03 18.72 19.64
CA LEU A 349 21.32 18.92 19.00
C LEU A 349 21.55 17.80 17.96
N GLU A 350 21.68 18.18 16.69
CA GLU A 350 22.01 17.26 15.61
C GLU A 350 23.34 16.55 15.90
N ARG A 351 23.31 15.23 16.03
CA ARG A 351 24.53 14.44 16.18
C ARG A 351 25.20 14.34 14.80
N PRO A 352 26.47 14.75 14.65
CA PRO A 352 27.14 14.67 13.35
C PRO A 352 27.18 13.22 12.85
N PRO A 353 27.05 12.99 11.52
CA PRO A 353 27.02 11.65 10.97
C PRO A 353 28.28 10.88 11.35
N LYS A 354 28.11 9.69 11.94
CA LYS A 354 29.22 8.85 12.45
C LYS A 354 30.19 8.39 11.35
N THR A 355 29.84 8.51 10.07
CA THR A 355 30.68 8.09 8.93
C THR A 355 30.37 8.90 7.67
N ARG A 356 31.36 9.14 6.82
CA ARG A 356 31.16 9.76 5.49
C ARG A 356 30.16 9.02 4.61
N TRP A 357 30.10 7.69 4.72
CA TRP A 357 29.11 6.86 4.02
C TRP A 357 27.68 7.13 4.50
N HIS A 358 27.47 7.24 5.82
CA HIS A 358 26.17 7.61 6.38
C HIS A 358 25.74 9.00 5.89
N GLY A 359 26.66 9.97 5.86
CA GLY A 359 26.36 11.29 5.30
C GLY A 359 26.03 11.29 3.80
N TYR A 360 26.61 10.38 3.01
CA TYR A 360 26.31 10.26 1.56
C TYR A 360 24.98 9.54 1.30
N VAL A 361 24.69 8.50 2.09
CA VAL A 361 23.41 7.78 2.09
C VAL A 361 22.31 8.74 2.52
N ASP A 362 22.46 9.44 3.64
CA ASP A 362 21.50 10.44 4.10
C ASP A 362 21.25 11.49 3.02
N LYS A 363 22.27 11.94 2.27
CA LYS A 363 22.11 12.93 1.19
C LYS A 363 21.45 12.41 -0.09
N ILE A 364 21.41 11.09 -0.29
CA ILE A 364 20.71 10.43 -1.40
C ILE A 364 19.26 10.09 -0.99
N PHE A 365 19.01 9.93 0.31
CA PHE A 365 17.73 9.48 0.87
C PHE A 365 16.93 10.57 1.61
N ASP A 366 17.53 11.72 1.95
CA ASP A 366 16.88 13.03 2.19
C ASP A 366 16.51 13.69 0.85
#